data_AF-A0A7D9LSY7-F1
#
_entry.id   AF-A0A7D9LSY7-F1
#
_cell.length_a   1.000
_cell.length_b   1.000
_cell.length_c   1.000
_cell.angle_alpha   90.00
_cell.angle_beta   90.00
_cell.angle_gamma   90.00
#
_symmetry.space_group_name_H-M   'P 1'
#
loop_
_entity.id
_entity.type
_entity.pdbx_description
1 polymer ?
#
loop_
_entity_poly.entity_id
_entity_poly.type
_entity_poly.pdbx_seq_one_letter_code
_entity_poly.pdbx_strand_id
1 'polypeptide(L)'
;MFYSETKFANHCAKVYGQLRKDYPALFSTLEETQMHNSGARDAKSRQTAADAAQLKNKIANKMFVLTLSGVCDIYDTFGHGINILQIVSILPHERFDKFNEVCVEKLLQMSKVIESHEKCPLSKDGKRSCLWPKYHADLQSVLTTGKYRGIPILDDNPEQNRTRRGFFTVLQNQRMDVVATATTRIKKLAERLSEELSVSVFDDQATSLVEQLRPLLDLRRLANKVKLRGSTMIGSLEARTFVKNGKKIASNIIQIPDVELAAQYKEFLRRLEKVTSRIQEKDQPDSMGVLKMFLDSARGLYLGIEMVMHVLSVASISMSVESVVESHVSVYESRINKKRNVSEDRGRREMEISLNGPIVSRCGGVVKAAMTEYWRKESKRDDFWHFIRKSERIQLQPFEVSKVIDGKFKEKSKLPIMDK
;
A
#
# COMPACT_ATOMS: atom_id res chain seq x y z
N MET A 1 6.46 -10.36 -0.42
CA MET A 1 6.60 -9.70 0.90
C MET A 1 5.63 -8.50 1.04
N PHE A 2 5.41 -7.71 -0.01
CA PHE A 2 4.57 -6.49 0.00
C PHE A 2 3.06 -6.63 0.36
N TYR A 3 2.41 -7.77 0.13
CA TYR A 3 0.93 -7.86 0.25
C TYR A 3 0.40 -7.92 1.70
N SER A 4 1.20 -8.37 2.68
CA SER A 4 0.76 -8.39 4.10
C SER A 4 0.87 -7.03 4.77
N GLU A 5 1.91 -6.26 4.45
CA GLU A 5 2.19 -4.94 5.01
C GLU A 5 1.21 -3.88 4.50
N THR A 6 0.79 -4.00 3.22
CA THR A 6 -0.19 -3.07 2.60
C THR A 6 -1.58 -3.10 3.28
N LYS A 7 -2.05 -4.29 3.68
CA LYS A 7 -3.29 -4.42 4.47
C LYS A 7 -3.11 -3.92 5.89
N PHE A 8 -1.92 -4.10 6.47
CA PHE A 8 -1.63 -3.68 7.84
C PHE A 8 -1.70 -2.16 7.99
N ALA A 9 -1.02 -1.38 7.14
CA ALA A 9 -1.01 0.08 7.25
C ALA A 9 -2.43 0.69 7.11
N ASN A 10 -3.17 0.27 6.08
CA ASN A 10 -4.54 0.71 5.84
C ASN A 10 -5.52 0.24 6.94
N HIS A 11 -5.31 -0.95 7.51
CA HIS A 11 -6.10 -1.44 8.64
C HIS A 11 -5.79 -0.63 9.91
N CYS A 12 -4.52 -0.38 10.21
CA CYS A 12 -4.10 0.45 11.35
C CYS A 12 -4.67 1.86 11.24
N ALA A 13 -4.58 2.51 10.08
CA ALA A 13 -5.19 3.82 9.84
C ALA A 13 -6.69 3.83 10.18
N LYS A 14 -7.42 2.80 9.73
CA LYS A 14 -8.85 2.63 10.04
C LYS A 14 -9.10 2.40 11.52
N VAL A 15 -8.35 1.51 12.18
CA VAL A 15 -8.53 1.18 13.60
C VAL A 15 -8.27 2.41 14.47
N TYR A 16 -7.14 3.10 14.28
CA TYR A 16 -6.81 4.28 15.06
C TYR A 16 -7.76 5.44 14.75
N GLY A 17 -8.12 5.64 13.48
CA GLY A 17 -9.10 6.65 13.07
C GLY A 17 -10.47 6.40 13.69
N GLN A 18 -10.94 5.16 13.71
CA GLN A 18 -12.21 4.78 14.33
C GLN A 18 -12.15 4.91 15.85
N LEU A 19 -11.06 4.46 16.50
CA LEU A 19 -10.87 4.64 17.94
C LEU A 19 -10.86 6.12 18.34
N ARG A 20 -10.22 6.99 17.54
CA ARG A 20 -10.26 8.45 17.75
C ARG A 20 -11.67 9.04 17.56
N LYS A 21 -12.41 8.54 16.56
CA LYS A 21 -13.78 8.98 16.29
C LYS A 21 -14.74 8.58 17.41
N ASP A 22 -14.66 7.34 17.86
CA ASP A 22 -15.54 6.72 18.84
C ASP A 22 -15.11 6.99 20.29
N TYR A 23 -13.98 7.67 20.49
CA TYR A 23 -13.46 8.01 21.82
C TYR A 23 -14.52 8.59 22.77
N PRO A 24 -15.37 9.55 22.37
CA PRO A 24 -16.41 10.09 23.26
C PRO A 24 -17.41 9.01 23.69
N ALA A 25 -17.86 8.17 22.76
CA ALA A 25 -18.81 7.10 23.05
C ALA A 25 -18.18 6.04 23.98
N LEU A 26 -16.93 5.65 23.70
CA LEU A 26 -16.20 4.70 24.54
C LEU A 26 -16.00 5.24 25.96
N PHE A 27 -15.72 6.53 26.10
CA PHE A 27 -15.60 7.18 27.41
C PHE A 27 -16.93 7.18 28.16
N SER A 28 -18.02 7.57 27.51
CA SER A 28 -19.38 7.55 28.10
C SER A 28 -19.79 6.14 28.54
N THR A 29 -19.55 5.12 27.73
CA THR A 29 -19.87 3.74 28.08
C THR A 29 -19.08 3.25 29.30
N LEU A 30 -17.80 3.62 29.42
CA LEU A 30 -16.99 3.28 30.60
C LEU A 30 -17.51 4.00 31.85
N GLU A 31 -17.96 5.24 31.72
CA GLU A 31 -18.56 6.00 32.81
C GLU A 31 -19.89 5.41 33.28
N GLU A 32 -20.78 5.08 32.35
CA GLU A 32 -22.05 4.39 32.64
C GLU A 32 -21.80 3.02 33.30
N THR A 33 -20.85 2.24 32.77
CA THR A 33 -20.48 0.93 33.33
C THR A 33 -19.92 1.07 34.75
N GLN A 34 -19.10 2.10 34.99
CA GLN A 34 -18.57 2.40 36.32
C GLN A 34 -19.70 2.74 37.30
N MET A 35 -20.62 3.63 36.92
CA MET A 35 -21.73 4.08 37.76
C MET A 35 -22.74 2.98 38.08
N HIS A 36 -23.12 2.17 37.09
CA HIS A 36 -24.09 1.09 37.28
C HIS A 36 -23.57 -0.02 38.20
N ASN A 37 -22.26 -0.25 38.21
CA ASN A 37 -21.67 -1.37 38.94
C ASN A 37 -20.98 -0.98 40.25
N SER A 38 -20.77 0.32 40.53
CA SER A 38 -20.08 0.79 41.74
C SER A 38 -20.82 0.50 43.05
N GLY A 39 -22.15 0.34 43.00
CA GLY A 39 -23.00 -0.01 44.15
C GLY A 39 -23.42 -1.48 44.22
N ALA A 40 -22.92 -2.33 43.31
CA ALA A 40 -23.36 -3.71 43.22
C ALA A 40 -22.86 -4.56 44.40
N ARG A 41 -23.72 -5.46 44.91
CA ARG A 41 -23.38 -6.33 46.04
C ARG A 41 -22.47 -7.50 45.64
N ASP A 42 -22.56 -7.96 44.40
CA ASP A 42 -21.74 -9.05 43.89
C ASP A 42 -20.30 -8.60 43.58
N ALA A 43 -19.34 -9.51 43.81
CA ALA A 43 -17.93 -9.21 43.63
C ALA A 43 -17.55 -8.98 42.15
N LYS A 44 -18.27 -9.63 41.22
CA LYS A 44 -18.00 -9.56 39.79
C LYS A 44 -18.32 -8.17 39.23
N SER A 45 -19.49 -7.61 39.57
CA SER A 45 -19.88 -6.27 39.15
C SER A 45 -18.97 -5.21 39.76
N ARG A 46 -18.58 -5.34 41.04
CA ARG A 46 -17.57 -4.46 41.66
C ARG A 46 -16.22 -4.50 40.94
N GLN A 47 -15.80 -5.69 40.49
CA GLN A 47 -14.59 -5.83 39.67
C GLN A 47 -14.77 -5.13 38.30
N THR A 48 -15.91 -5.30 37.64
CA THR A 48 -16.21 -4.62 36.36
C THR A 48 -16.19 -3.09 36.51
N ALA A 49 -16.73 -2.56 37.61
CA ALA A 49 -16.66 -1.12 37.91
C ALA A 49 -15.21 -0.63 38.09
N ALA A 50 -14.39 -1.41 38.80
CA ALA A 50 -12.97 -1.11 39.01
C ALA A 50 -12.17 -1.16 37.69
N ASP A 51 -12.41 -2.17 36.85
CA ASP A 51 -11.78 -2.32 35.54
C ASP A 51 -12.16 -1.17 34.60
N ALA A 52 -13.45 -0.79 34.58
CA ALA A 52 -13.94 0.34 33.80
C ALA A 52 -13.31 1.67 34.25
N ALA A 53 -13.24 1.91 35.56
CA ALA A 53 -12.56 3.10 36.12
C ALA A 53 -11.07 3.12 35.78
N GLN A 54 -10.40 1.97 35.88
CA GLN A 54 -8.98 1.85 35.53
C GLN A 54 -8.75 2.15 34.04
N LEU A 55 -9.57 1.59 33.15
CA LEU A 55 -9.45 1.85 31.72
C LEU A 55 -9.77 3.30 31.37
N LYS A 56 -10.80 3.88 31.98
CA LYS A 56 -11.18 5.30 31.84
C LYS A 56 -10.01 6.23 32.15
N ASN A 57 -9.33 5.99 33.27
CA ASN A 57 -8.17 6.78 33.67
C ASN A 57 -6.97 6.60 32.73
N LYS A 58 -6.77 5.40 32.16
CA LYS A 58 -5.70 5.17 31.17
C LYS A 58 -5.92 5.92 29.86
N ILE A 59 -7.16 6.01 29.40
CA ILE A 59 -7.48 6.65 28.11
C ILE A 59 -7.72 8.16 28.23
N ALA A 60 -8.16 8.67 29.40
CA ALA A 60 -8.27 10.10 29.67
C ALA A 60 -6.95 10.69 30.19
N ASN A 61 -5.92 10.48 29.38
CA ASN A 61 -4.55 10.89 29.65
C ASN A 61 -3.99 11.64 28.43
N LYS A 62 -3.33 12.79 28.65
CA LYS A 62 -2.70 13.60 27.57
C LYS A 62 -1.75 12.77 26.70
N MET A 63 -0.95 11.89 27.31
CA MET A 63 -0.03 11.00 26.61
C MET A 63 -0.78 10.09 25.63
N PHE A 64 -1.84 9.44 26.09
CA PHE A 64 -2.60 8.49 25.28
C PHE A 64 -3.27 9.19 24.09
N VAL A 65 -4.00 10.28 24.35
CA VAL A 65 -4.81 10.95 23.32
C VAL A 65 -3.95 11.63 22.25
N LEU A 66 -2.82 12.25 22.65
CA LEU A 66 -1.88 12.84 21.70
C LEU A 66 -1.14 11.76 20.90
N THR A 67 -0.76 10.65 21.54
CA THR A 67 -0.16 9.51 20.82
C THR A 67 -1.13 8.92 19.81
N LEU A 68 -2.39 8.69 20.20
CA LEU A 68 -3.44 8.21 19.29
C LEU A 68 -3.60 9.12 18.07
N SER A 69 -3.63 10.43 18.29
CA SER A 69 -3.79 11.43 17.23
C SER A 69 -2.61 11.46 16.27
N GLY A 70 -1.37 11.39 16.80
CA GLY A 70 -0.15 11.37 15.98
C GLY A 70 -0.03 10.08 15.17
N VAL A 71 -0.35 8.94 15.79
CA VAL A 71 -0.37 7.63 15.13
C VAL A 71 -1.43 7.59 14.02
N CYS A 72 -2.60 8.23 14.20
CA CYS A 72 -3.58 8.37 13.13
C CYS A 72 -3.02 9.09 11.89
N ASP A 73 -2.30 10.19 12.09
CA ASP A 73 -1.72 10.97 10.99
C ASP A 73 -0.55 10.22 10.30
N ILE A 74 0.27 9.49 11.07
CA ILE A 74 1.34 8.63 10.56
C ILE A 74 0.77 7.52 9.68
N TYR A 75 -0.20 6.74 10.17
CA TYR A 75 -0.74 5.61 9.42
C TYR A 75 -1.62 6.03 8.25
N ASP A 76 -2.27 7.19 8.29
CA ASP A 76 -2.90 7.77 7.10
C ASP A 76 -1.85 8.07 6.03
N THR A 77 -0.73 8.69 6.40
CA THR A 77 0.37 9.00 5.47
C THR A 77 0.96 7.71 4.89
N PHE A 78 1.23 6.73 5.75
CA PHE A 78 1.76 5.45 5.32
C PHE A 78 0.76 4.69 4.42
N GLY A 79 -0.54 4.69 4.76
CA GLY A 79 -1.59 4.11 3.93
C GLY A 79 -1.66 4.74 2.53
N HIS A 80 -1.52 6.06 2.41
CA HIS A 80 -1.42 6.72 1.10
C HIS A 80 -0.18 6.29 0.32
N GLY A 81 0.99 6.21 0.97
CA GLY A 81 2.22 5.69 0.36
C GLY A 81 2.03 4.29 -0.21
N ILE A 82 1.42 3.39 0.58
CA ILE A 82 1.06 2.04 0.15
C ILE A 82 0.14 2.05 -1.07
N ASN A 83 -0.88 2.91 -1.10
CA ASN A 83 -1.81 2.97 -2.22
C ASN A 83 -1.10 3.40 -3.52
N ILE A 84 -0.09 4.27 -3.44
CA ILE A 84 0.76 4.66 -4.60
C ILE A 84 1.50 3.45 -5.17
N LEU A 85 2.05 2.59 -4.31
CA LEU A 85 2.74 1.36 -4.74
C LEU A 85 1.80 0.38 -5.46
N GLN A 86 0.50 0.44 -5.16
CA GLN A 86 -0.52 -0.42 -5.77
C GLN A 86 -1.10 0.13 -7.09
N ILE A 87 -0.73 1.36 -7.50
CA ILE A 87 -1.19 1.90 -8.78
C ILE A 87 -0.60 1.06 -9.92
N VAL A 88 -1.47 0.49 -10.75
CA VAL A 88 -1.08 -0.34 -11.89
C VAL A 88 -0.58 0.50 -13.06
N SER A 89 -1.23 1.64 -13.32
CA SER A 89 -0.92 2.53 -14.44
C SER A 89 0.03 3.66 -14.06
N ILE A 90 1.21 3.33 -13.55
CA ILE A 90 2.25 4.31 -13.18
C ILE A 90 3.62 3.79 -13.59
N LEU A 91 4.49 4.69 -14.06
CA LEU A 91 5.85 4.31 -14.44
C LEU A 91 6.74 4.14 -13.20
N PRO A 92 7.79 3.29 -13.25
CA PRO A 92 8.70 3.04 -12.13
C PRO A 92 9.22 4.29 -11.41
N HIS A 93 9.76 5.25 -12.15
CA HIS A 93 10.31 6.49 -11.58
C HIS A 93 9.23 7.40 -11.00
N GLU A 94 8.06 7.49 -11.63
CA GLU A 94 6.92 8.25 -11.08
C GLU A 94 6.39 7.62 -9.79
N ARG A 95 6.40 6.28 -9.69
CA ARG A 95 6.00 5.56 -8.47
C ARG A 95 6.98 5.85 -7.35
N PHE A 96 8.27 5.77 -7.63
CA PHE A 96 9.34 6.10 -6.69
C PHE A 96 9.22 7.54 -6.18
N ASP A 97 9.12 8.51 -7.09
CA ASP A 97 9.02 9.93 -6.73
C ASP A 97 7.78 10.20 -5.88
N LYS A 98 6.60 9.72 -6.31
CA LYS A 98 5.36 9.92 -5.56
C LYS A 98 5.40 9.25 -4.19
N PHE A 99 5.97 8.04 -4.09
CA PHE A 99 6.09 7.36 -2.80
C PHE A 99 6.99 8.16 -1.85
N ASN A 100 8.14 8.62 -2.33
CA ASN A 100 9.06 9.41 -1.51
C ASN A 100 8.42 10.74 -1.09
N GLU A 101 7.82 11.49 -2.03
CA GLU A 101 7.17 12.77 -1.75
C GLU A 101 6.00 12.62 -0.76
N VAL A 102 5.08 11.69 -1.02
CA VAL A 102 3.82 11.59 -0.27
C VAL A 102 3.99 10.86 1.06
N CYS A 103 4.97 9.96 1.17
CA CYS A 103 5.18 9.11 2.35
C CYS A 103 6.47 9.47 3.10
N VAL A 104 7.63 9.20 2.51
CA VAL A 104 8.94 9.29 3.20
C VAL A 104 9.25 10.72 3.62
N GLU A 105 9.26 11.66 2.67
CA GLU A 105 9.54 13.07 2.93
C GLU A 105 8.48 13.68 3.85
N LYS A 106 7.22 13.29 3.67
CA LYS A 106 6.12 13.77 4.52
C LYS A 106 6.30 13.30 5.97
N LEU A 107 6.64 12.03 6.22
CA LEU A 107 6.95 11.53 7.57
C LEU A 107 8.17 12.24 8.17
N LEU A 108 9.21 12.50 7.37
CA LEU A 108 10.36 13.27 7.81
C LEU A 108 10.01 14.73 8.14
N GLN A 109 9.09 15.34 7.40
CA GLN A 109 8.57 16.68 7.73
C GLN A 109 7.80 16.67 9.05
N MET A 110 7.18 15.56 9.44
CA MET A 110 6.49 15.43 10.72
C MET A 110 7.45 15.75 11.86
N SER A 111 8.67 15.20 11.83
CA SER A 111 9.62 15.41 12.92
C SER A 111 10.03 16.87 13.10
N LYS A 112 9.95 17.66 12.02
CA LYS A 112 10.28 19.09 12.01
C LYS A 112 9.14 19.99 12.48
N VAL A 113 7.89 19.65 12.15
CA VAL A 113 6.75 20.58 12.29
C VAL A 113 5.66 20.10 13.28
N ILE A 114 5.75 18.89 13.83
CA ILE A 114 4.68 18.32 14.68
C ILE A 114 4.44 19.12 15.98
N GLU A 115 5.42 19.86 16.47
CA GLU A 115 5.31 20.64 17.72
C GLU A 115 4.27 21.76 17.68
N SER A 116 4.03 22.35 16.50
CA SER A 116 3.09 23.45 16.38
C SER A 116 2.57 23.57 14.96
N HIS A 117 1.27 23.85 14.83
CA HIS A 117 0.63 24.19 13.56
C HIS A 117 1.30 25.38 12.86
N GLU A 118 1.94 26.26 13.62
CA GLU A 118 2.62 27.43 13.06
C GLU A 118 3.84 27.09 12.22
N LYS A 119 4.43 25.91 12.45
CA LYS A 119 5.57 25.39 11.69
C LYS A 119 5.13 24.70 10.39
N CYS A 120 3.83 24.54 10.14
CA CYS A 120 3.34 23.99 8.87
C CYS A 120 3.56 24.98 7.71
N PRO A 121 3.91 24.47 6.51
CA PRO A 121 4.10 25.30 5.33
C PRO A 121 2.82 26.04 4.94
N LEU A 122 2.98 27.24 4.39
CA LEU A 122 1.89 28.01 3.79
C LEU A 122 1.51 27.37 2.44
N SER A 123 0.21 27.27 2.17
CA SER A 123 -0.28 26.89 0.84
C SER A 123 -0.02 28.02 -0.17
N LYS A 124 -0.13 27.70 -1.46
CA LYS A 124 -0.01 28.67 -2.56
C LYS A 124 -1.01 29.83 -2.45
N ASP A 125 -2.11 29.64 -1.73
CA ASP A 125 -3.16 30.65 -1.52
C ASP A 125 -2.92 31.49 -0.25
N GLY A 126 -1.75 31.36 0.38
CA GLY A 126 -1.41 32.06 1.63
C GLY A 126 -2.11 31.50 2.88
N LYS A 127 -2.88 30.42 2.76
CA LYS A 127 -3.52 29.74 3.90
C LYS A 127 -2.62 28.63 4.45
N ARG A 128 -2.47 28.52 5.77
CA ARG A 128 -1.74 27.38 6.36
C ARG A 128 -2.51 26.08 6.11
N SER A 129 -1.97 25.21 5.26
CA SER A 129 -2.48 23.85 5.12
C SER A 129 -1.82 22.99 6.19
N CYS A 130 -2.59 22.55 7.18
CA CYS A 130 -2.06 21.69 8.23
C CYS A 130 -1.60 20.35 7.64
N LEU A 131 -0.33 19.99 7.84
CA LEU A 131 0.19 18.69 7.43
C LEU A 131 -0.29 17.55 8.37
N TRP A 132 -0.58 17.88 9.63
CA TRP A 132 -0.92 16.95 10.71
C TRP A 132 -2.23 17.34 11.38
N PRO A 133 -3.34 17.32 10.62
CA PRO A 133 -4.60 17.94 11.03
C PRO A 133 -5.18 17.32 12.30
N LYS A 134 -5.01 16.01 12.53
CA LYS A 134 -5.55 15.36 13.73
C LYS A 134 -4.71 15.75 14.94
N TYR A 135 -3.39 15.56 14.87
CA TYR A 135 -2.51 15.86 15.98
C TYR A 135 -2.55 17.35 16.38
N HIS A 136 -2.44 18.28 15.43
CA HIS A 136 -2.44 19.71 15.75
C HIS A 136 -3.78 20.21 16.28
N ALA A 137 -4.90 19.69 15.77
CA ALA A 137 -6.22 20.05 16.30
C ALA A 137 -6.39 19.56 17.75
N ASP A 138 -5.97 18.33 18.03
CA ASP A 138 -6.11 17.74 19.36
C ASP A 138 -5.10 18.35 20.34
N LEU A 139 -3.87 18.65 19.91
CA LEU A 139 -2.88 19.39 20.69
C LEU A 139 -3.43 20.76 21.13
N GLN A 140 -3.99 21.52 20.18
CA GLN A 140 -4.61 22.82 20.48
C GLN A 140 -5.78 22.67 21.46
N SER A 141 -6.67 21.70 21.25
CA SER A 141 -7.79 21.43 22.17
C SER A 141 -7.30 21.09 23.58
N VAL A 142 -6.29 20.24 23.71
CA VAL A 142 -5.73 19.83 24.99
C VAL A 142 -5.04 20.97 25.72
N LEU A 143 -4.29 21.83 25.00
CA LEU A 143 -3.60 22.98 25.59
C LEU A 143 -4.56 24.12 25.99
N THR A 144 -5.58 24.39 25.18
CA THR A 144 -6.48 25.54 25.39
C THR A 144 -7.66 25.23 26.29
N THR A 145 -8.29 24.06 26.11
CA THR A 145 -9.53 23.71 26.81
C THR A 145 -9.35 22.62 27.86
N GLY A 146 -8.19 21.94 27.88
CA GLY A 146 -7.99 20.75 28.72
C GLY A 146 -8.85 19.55 28.29
N LYS A 147 -9.48 19.61 27.12
CA LYS A 147 -10.38 18.58 26.60
C LYS A 147 -9.79 17.90 25.37
N TYR A 148 -10.12 16.64 25.20
CA TYR A 148 -9.92 15.89 23.98
C TYR A 148 -11.27 15.45 23.43
N ARG A 149 -11.61 15.89 22.21
CA ARG A 149 -12.88 15.57 21.54
C ARG A 149 -14.12 15.88 22.40
N GLY A 150 -14.04 16.95 23.21
CA GLY A 150 -15.11 17.38 24.12
C GLY A 150 -15.07 16.75 25.52
N ILE A 151 -14.27 15.72 25.74
CA ILE A 151 -14.12 15.03 27.03
C ILE A 151 -12.97 15.66 27.83
N PRO A 152 -13.16 16.02 29.12
CA PRO A 152 -12.09 16.54 29.96
C PRO A 152 -11.04 15.47 30.24
N ILE A 153 -9.77 15.85 30.15
CA ILE A 153 -8.66 14.96 30.51
C ILE A 153 -8.51 14.94 32.03
N LEU A 154 -8.42 13.73 32.60
CA LEU A 154 -8.47 13.51 34.04
C LEU A 154 -7.09 13.45 34.69
N ASP A 155 -6.04 13.04 33.95
CA ASP A 155 -4.70 12.84 34.51
C ASP A 155 -3.58 13.26 33.53
N ASP A 156 -2.50 13.77 34.12
CA ASP A 156 -1.24 14.10 33.45
C ASP A 156 -0.17 13.01 33.69
N ASN A 157 -0.40 12.00 34.53
CA ASN A 157 0.65 11.04 34.85
C ASN A 157 0.97 10.09 33.69
N PRO A 158 2.23 10.04 33.22
CA PRO A 158 2.69 8.99 32.33
C PRO A 158 2.78 7.68 33.13
N GLU A 159 1.81 6.78 32.94
CA GLU A 159 1.84 5.39 33.41
C GLU A 159 2.28 5.16 34.87
N GLN A 160 1.31 5.16 35.80
CA GLN A 160 1.50 4.42 37.06
C GLN A 160 1.46 2.92 36.80
N ASN A 161 2.49 2.36 36.17
CA ASN A 161 2.78 0.94 36.26
C ASN A 161 3.22 0.67 37.70
N ARG A 162 2.29 0.16 38.52
CA ARG A 162 2.60 -0.47 39.80
C ARG A 162 3.45 -1.73 39.57
N THR A 163 4.75 -1.57 39.34
CA THR A 163 5.72 -2.63 39.64
C THR A 163 5.96 -2.61 41.14
N ARG A 164 5.40 -3.61 41.84
CA ARG A 164 5.77 -3.95 43.23
C ARG A 164 7.26 -4.27 43.27
N ARG A 165 8.10 -3.28 43.63
CA ARG A 165 9.28 -3.34 44.51
C ARG A 165 10.24 -2.19 44.19
N GLY A 166 10.26 -1.21 45.10
CA GLY A 166 11.43 -0.43 45.51
C GLY A 166 12.25 0.30 44.44
N PHE A 167 11.76 1.42 43.91
CA PHE A 167 12.59 2.48 43.31
C PHE A 167 11.94 3.88 43.39
N PHE A 168 11.08 4.11 44.40
CA PHE A 168 10.40 5.39 44.62
C PHE A 168 11.23 6.27 45.57
N THR A 169 12.31 6.86 45.06
CA THR A 169 12.95 8.01 45.76
C THR A 169 13.69 9.01 44.87
N VAL A 170 13.65 8.91 43.53
CA VAL A 170 14.45 9.84 42.68
C VAL A 170 13.67 10.53 41.53
N LEU A 171 12.43 10.17 41.21
CA LEU A 171 11.70 10.76 40.06
C LEU A 171 10.53 11.70 40.42
N GLN A 172 10.42 12.18 41.65
CA GLN A 172 9.36 13.11 42.05
C GLN A 172 9.63 14.59 41.70
N ASN A 173 10.81 14.94 41.16
CA ASN A 173 11.22 16.34 40.94
C ASN A 173 11.39 16.76 39.47
N GLN A 174 10.94 15.97 38.50
CA GLN A 174 10.73 16.46 37.14
C GLN A 174 9.28 16.20 36.76
N ARG A 175 8.42 17.22 36.87
CA ARG A 175 7.18 17.26 36.08
C ARG A 175 7.60 17.19 34.62
N MET A 176 7.74 15.97 34.08
CA MET A 176 7.99 15.81 32.65
C MET A 176 6.82 16.44 31.93
N ASP A 177 7.11 17.33 30.99
CA ASP A 177 6.11 17.84 30.09
C ASP A 177 5.58 16.65 29.25
N VAL A 178 4.38 16.21 29.60
CA VAL A 178 3.70 15.05 29.01
C VAL A 178 3.47 15.28 27.52
N VAL A 179 3.18 16.54 27.14
CA VAL A 179 2.98 16.96 25.76
C VAL A 179 4.30 16.87 25.01
N ALA A 180 5.38 17.41 25.56
CA ALA A 180 6.71 17.30 24.94
C ALA A 180 7.16 15.84 24.79
N THR A 181 6.85 15.00 25.77
CA THR A 181 7.18 13.57 25.74
C THR A 181 6.37 12.84 24.67
N ALA A 182 5.06 13.06 24.59
CA ALA A 182 4.20 12.51 23.54
C ALA A 182 4.66 12.96 22.14
N THR A 183 4.96 14.26 22.00
CA THR A 183 5.49 14.84 20.76
C THR A 183 6.78 14.14 20.35
N THR A 184 7.73 13.98 21.28
CA THR A 184 9.02 13.32 21.04
C THR A 184 8.84 11.87 20.61
N ARG A 185 7.90 11.13 21.21
CA ARG A 185 7.60 9.74 20.80
C ARG A 185 7.08 9.68 19.36
N ILE A 186 6.18 10.58 18.99
CA ILE A 186 5.64 10.66 17.63
C ILE A 186 6.72 11.06 16.62
N LYS A 187 7.60 12.02 16.96
CA LYS A 187 8.76 12.38 16.12
C LYS A 187 9.63 11.18 15.83
N LYS A 188 10.06 10.47 16.88
CA LYS A 188 10.92 9.28 16.76
C LYS A 188 10.25 8.18 15.93
N LEU A 189 8.95 7.97 16.11
CA LEU A 189 8.20 7.00 15.31
C LEU A 189 8.17 7.38 13.83
N ALA A 190 7.92 8.65 13.51
CA ALA A 190 7.88 9.14 12.13
C ALA A 190 9.26 9.08 11.46
N GLU A 191 10.33 9.46 12.17
CA GLU A 191 11.72 9.38 11.68
C GLU A 191 12.12 7.93 11.40
N ARG A 192 11.89 7.03 12.37
CA ARG A 192 12.18 5.62 12.23
C ARG A 192 11.40 4.99 11.07
N LEU A 193 10.10 5.28 10.96
CA LEU A 193 9.28 4.75 9.87
C LEU A 193 9.74 5.31 8.51
N SER A 194 10.11 6.59 8.43
CA SER A 194 10.69 7.19 7.22
C SER A 194 11.96 6.47 6.78
N GLU A 195 12.88 6.22 7.72
CA GLU A 195 14.14 5.51 7.47
C GLU A 195 13.89 4.07 7.04
N GLU A 196 13.09 3.31 7.80
CA GLU A 196 12.76 1.92 7.49
C GLU A 196 12.07 1.81 6.13
N LEU A 197 11.12 2.69 5.78
CA LEU A 197 10.43 2.68 4.49
C LEU A 197 11.34 3.06 3.32
N SER A 198 12.26 4.02 3.53
CA SER A 198 13.21 4.40 2.49
C SER A 198 14.14 3.26 2.08
N VAL A 199 14.51 2.40 3.03
CA VAL A 199 15.41 1.26 2.79
C VAL A 199 14.65 0.00 2.36
N SER A 200 13.48 -0.27 2.94
CA SER A 200 12.75 -1.53 2.73
C SER A 200 11.92 -1.57 1.45
N VAL A 201 11.39 -0.42 1.00
CA VAL A 201 10.51 -0.38 -0.19
C VAL A 201 11.31 -0.24 -1.47
N PHE A 202 12.35 0.62 -1.46
CA PHE A 202 13.27 0.82 -2.57
C PHE A 202 14.70 0.71 -2.04
N ASP A 203 15.23 -0.51 -2.02
CA ASP A 203 16.63 -0.72 -1.67
C ASP A 203 17.60 -0.01 -2.65
N ASP A 204 18.89 -0.01 -2.34
CA ASP A 204 19.91 0.66 -3.17
C ASP A 204 19.92 0.14 -4.62
N GLN A 205 19.59 -1.14 -4.84
CA GLN A 205 19.52 -1.74 -6.16
C GLN A 205 18.31 -1.23 -6.95
N ALA A 206 17.14 -1.22 -6.31
CA ALA A 206 15.91 -0.69 -6.86
C ALA A 206 16.05 0.80 -7.17
N THR A 207 16.63 1.58 -6.25
CA THR A 207 16.89 3.00 -6.44
C THR A 207 17.83 3.26 -7.62
N SER A 208 18.94 2.50 -7.71
CA SER A 208 19.85 2.57 -8.84
C SER A 208 19.17 2.22 -10.17
N LEU A 209 18.28 1.22 -10.18
CA LEU A 209 17.52 0.85 -11.36
C LEU A 209 16.50 1.93 -11.75
N VAL A 210 15.79 2.54 -10.81
CA VAL A 210 14.89 3.69 -11.06
C VAL A 210 15.64 4.82 -11.74
N GLU A 211 16.81 5.19 -11.23
CA GLU A 211 17.62 6.28 -11.79
C GLU A 211 18.20 5.93 -13.17
N GLN A 212 18.43 4.65 -13.46
CA GLN A 212 18.79 4.19 -14.81
C GLN A 212 17.60 4.23 -15.79
N LEU A 213 16.38 3.98 -15.31
CA LEU A 213 15.15 4.01 -16.10
C LEU A 213 14.64 5.43 -16.37
N ARG A 214 14.87 6.35 -15.44
CA ARG A 214 14.35 7.73 -15.48
C ARG A 214 14.68 8.47 -16.80
N PRO A 215 15.91 8.45 -17.34
CA PRO A 215 16.22 9.09 -18.62
C PRO A 215 15.47 8.52 -19.83
N LEU A 216 14.97 7.28 -19.73
CA LEU A 216 14.19 6.64 -20.78
C LEU A 216 12.70 6.95 -20.63
N LEU A 217 12.20 6.97 -19.40
CA LEU A 217 10.76 6.96 -19.11
C LEU A 217 10.17 8.33 -18.75
N ASP A 218 10.98 9.33 -18.38
CA ASP A 218 10.50 10.69 -18.11
C ASP A 218 10.20 11.44 -19.42
N LEU A 219 9.20 10.93 -20.14
CA LEU A 219 8.80 11.43 -21.44
C LEU A 219 8.14 12.80 -21.37
N ARG A 220 7.52 13.16 -20.23
CA ARG A 220 7.00 14.50 -19.99
C ARG A 220 8.14 15.53 -20.00
N ARG A 221 9.22 15.28 -19.26
CA ARG A 221 10.38 16.17 -19.28
C ARG A 221 11.07 16.18 -20.63
N LEU A 222 11.16 15.03 -21.31
CA LEU A 222 11.71 14.94 -22.66
C LEU A 222 10.90 15.76 -23.67
N ALA A 223 9.57 15.65 -23.64
CA ALA A 223 8.66 16.43 -24.48
C ALA A 223 8.87 17.94 -24.26
N ASN A 224 9.03 18.37 -23.00
CA ASN A 224 9.33 19.77 -22.68
C ASN A 224 10.68 20.24 -23.22
N LYS A 225 11.74 19.43 -23.06
CA LYS A 225 13.05 19.74 -23.63
C LYS A 225 12.99 19.87 -25.16
N VAL A 226 12.28 18.95 -25.82
CA VAL A 226 12.10 18.95 -27.28
C VAL A 226 11.32 20.17 -27.72
N LYS A 227 10.23 20.54 -27.03
CA LYS A 227 9.45 21.74 -27.33
C LYS A 227 10.27 23.03 -27.20
N LEU A 228 11.19 23.09 -26.23
CA LEU A 228 12.01 24.28 -25.97
C LEU A 228 13.24 24.39 -26.87
N ARG A 229 13.88 23.26 -27.23
CA ARG A 229 15.19 23.24 -27.90
C ARG A 229 15.17 22.60 -29.29
N GLY A 230 14.05 22.01 -29.70
CA GLY A 230 13.89 21.28 -30.95
C GLY A 230 14.42 19.84 -30.89
N SER A 231 13.80 18.94 -31.65
CA SER A 231 14.17 17.51 -31.68
C SER A 231 15.60 17.26 -32.15
N THR A 232 16.12 18.06 -33.10
CA THR A 232 17.48 17.91 -33.66
C THR A 232 18.58 18.13 -32.61
N MET A 233 18.45 19.17 -31.79
CA MET A 233 19.43 19.48 -30.75
C MET A 233 19.37 18.42 -29.64
N ILE A 234 18.18 18.08 -29.14
CA ILE A 234 18.01 17.06 -28.11
C ILE A 234 18.49 15.69 -28.61
N GLY A 235 18.20 15.34 -29.86
CA GLY A 235 18.68 14.09 -30.47
C GLY A 235 20.19 14.01 -30.59
N SER A 236 20.88 15.14 -30.77
CA SER A 236 22.35 15.17 -30.78
C SER A 236 22.94 15.01 -29.37
N LEU A 237 22.27 15.54 -28.34
CA LEU A 237 22.73 15.50 -26.95
C LEU A 237 22.42 14.18 -26.24
N GLU A 238 21.22 13.63 -26.44
CA GLU A 238 20.69 12.55 -25.60
C GLU A 238 20.68 11.17 -26.28
N ALA A 239 20.89 11.08 -27.61
CA ALA A 239 20.83 9.79 -28.32
C ALA A 239 21.86 8.76 -27.81
N ARG A 240 23.10 9.17 -27.54
CA ARG A 240 24.12 8.25 -26.98
C ARG A 240 23.72 7.73 -25.61
N THR A 241 23.14 8.59 -24.77
CA THR A 241 22.65 8.24 -23.44
C THR A 241 21.46 7.27 -23.55
N PHE A 242 20.52 7.54 -24.46
CA PHE A 242 19.40 6.64 -24.73
C PHE A 242 19.89 5.26 -25.18
N VAL A 243 20.80 5.17 -26.15
CA VAL A 243 21.34 3.88 -26.63
C VAL A 243 22.04 3.11 -25.51
N LYS A 244 22.91 3.80 -24.75
CA LYS A 244 23.63 3.20 -23.62
C LYS A 244 22.68 2.64 -22.56
N ASN A 245 21.66 3.40 -22.17
CA ASN A 245 20.71 2.95 -21.16
C ASN A 245 19.73 1.90 -21.71
N GLY A 246 19.29 2.06 -22.95
CA GLY A 246 18.41 1.12 -23.63
C GLY A 246 19.01 -0.28 -23.75
N LYS A 247 20.29 -0.39 -24.15
CA LYS A 247 20.99 -1.69 -24.23
C LYS A 247 21.23 -2.36 -22.88
N LYS A 248 21.34 -1.58 -21.79
CA LYS A 248 21.45 -2.14 -20.42
C LYS A 248 20.14 -2.77 -19.95
N ILE A 249 19.01 -2.23 -20.38
CA ILE A 249 17.68 -2.63 -19.91
C ILE A 249 17.06 -3.68 -20.84
N ALA A 250 17.20 -3.53 -22.16
CA ALA A 250 16.68 -4.44 -23.17
C ALA A 250 17.82 -5.27 -23.78
N SER A 251 18.08 -6.45 -23.21
CA SER A 251 19.17 -7.33 -23.63
C SER A 251 19.03 -7.84 -25.07
N ASN A 252 17.80 -7.94 -25.56
CA ASN A 252 17.50 -8.40 -26.92
C ASN A 252 17.84 -7.38 -28.02
N ILE A 253 18.15 -6.13 -27.69
CA ILE A 253 18.61 -5.11 -28.66
C ILE A 253 20.12 -4.88 -28.65
N ILE A 254 20.88 -5.66 -27.86
CA ILE A 254 22.35 -5.50 -27.75
C ILE A 254 23.05 -5.64 -29.10
N GLN A 255 22.55 -6.57 -29.94
CA GLN A 255 23.10 -6.87 -31.26
C GLN A 255 22.80 -5.78 -32.31
N ILE A 256 21.87 -4.86 -32.02
CA ILE A 256 21.49 -3.80 -32.95
C ILE A 256 22.58 -2.72 -32.97
N PRO A 257 23.03 -2.24 -34.14
CA PRO A 257 24.03 -1.18 -34.22
C PRO A 257 23.57 0.11 -33.50
N ASP A 258 24.49 0.74 -32.76
CA ASP A 258 24.22 1.99 -32.03
C ASP A 258 23.70 3.11 -32.94
N VAL A 259 24.21 3.16 -34.18
CA VAL A 259 23.81 4.14 -35.20
C VAL A 259 22.35 3.99 -35.58
N GLU A 260 21.86 2.75 -35.69
CA GLU A 260 20.47 2.45 -36.04
C GLU A 260 19.52 2.84 -34.90
N LEU A 261 19.86 2.46 -33.66
CA LEU A 261 19.08 2.86 -32.48
C LEU A 261 19.06 4.38 -32.30
N ALA A 262 20.19 5.06 -32.53
CA ALA A 262 20.27 6.50 -32.48
C ALA A 262 19.43 7.18 -33.57
N ALA A 263 19.36 6.60 -34.78
CA ALA A 263 18.52 7.10 -35.86
C ALA A 263 17.03 6.96 -35.52
N GLN A 264 16.59 5.78 -35.04
CA GLN A 264 15.21 5.58 -34.59
C GLN A 264 14.86 6.52 -33.42
N TYR A 265 15.76 6.74 -32.47
CA TYR A 265 15.53 7.67 -31.36
C TYR A 265 15.36 9.12 -31.85
N LYS A 266 16.17 9.58 -32.80
CA LYS A 266 16.01 10.92 -33.40
C LYS A 266 14.66 11.05 -34.12
N GLU A 267 14.24 10.02 -34.84
CA GLU A 267 12.93 10.00 -35.48
C GLU A 267 11.77 10.00 -34.46
N PHE A 268 11.92 9.29 -33.34
CA PHE A 268 11.00 9.36 -32.21
C PHE A 268 10.87 10.79 -31.67
N LEU A 269 11.99 11.48 -31.44
CA LEU A 269 11.97 12.88 -30.97
C LEU A 269 11.29 13.83 -31.97
N ARG A 270 11.53 13.64 -33.26
CA ARG A 270 10.88 14.43 -34.33
C ARG A 270 9.36 14.25 -34.31
N ARG A 271 8.89 13.01 -34.11
CA ARG A 271 7.46 12.71 -33.96
C ARG A 271 6.89 13.28 -32.66
N LEU A 272 7.64 13.17 -31.57
CA LEU A 272 7.26 13.73 -30.27
C LEU A 272 7.06 15.24 -30.36
N GLU A 273 7.98 15.96 -31.02
CA GLU A 273 7.89 17.40 -31.31
C GLU A 273 6.61 17.74 -32.09
N LYS A 274 6.33 17.00 -33.19
CA LYS A 274 5.14 17.24 -34.02
C LYS A 274 3.83 17.05 -33.25
N VAL A 275 3.81 16.09 -32.34
CA VAL A 275 2.61 15.75 -31.57
C VAL A 275 2.42 16.71 -30.39
N THR A 276 3.50 17.13 -29.73
CA THR A 276 3.46 17.98 -28.54
C THR A 276 3.40 19.47 -28.85
N SER A 277 3.88 19.90 -30.02
CA SER A 277 3.81 21.30 -30.47
C SER A 277 2.38 21.83 -30.58
N ARG A 278 1.40 20.94 -30.77
CA ARG A 278 -0.03 21.28 -30.89
C ARG A 278 -0.77 21.32 -29.55
N ILE A 279 -0.11 20.94 -28.45
CA ILE A 279 -0.73 20.79 -27.14
C ILE A 279 -0.40 22.01 -26.29
N GLN A 280 -1.43 22.62 -25.70
CA GLN A 280 -1.25 23.70 -24.72
C GLN A 280 -0.51 23.17 -23.49
N GLU A 281 0.24 24.03 -22.80
CA GLU A 281 1.06 23.62 -21.66
C GLU A 281 0.22 22.99 -20.53
N LYS A 282 -1.03 23.44 -20.36
CA LYS A 282 -1.98 22.88 -19.38
C LYS A 282 -2.47 21.47 -19.72
N ASP A 283 -2.44 21.09 -20.99
CA ASP A 283 -2.97 19.82 -21.50
C ASP A 283 -1.86 18.83 -21.85
N GLN A 284 -0.61 19.11 -21.46
CA GLN A 284 0.50 18.23 -21.76
C GLN A 284 0.30 16.84 -21.15
N PRO A 285 0.44 15.77 -21.97
CA PRO A 285 0.31 14.42 -21.47
C PRO A 285 1.41 14.12 -20.44
N ASP A 286 1.07 13.32 -19.44
CA ASP A 286 2.05 12.66 -18.59
C ASP A 286 2.86 11.63 -19.40
N SER A 287 3.92 11.09 -18.80
CA SER A 287 4.82 10.17 -19.50
C SER A 287 4.10 8.91 -20.00
N MET A 288 3.15 8.40 -19.21
CA MET A 288 2.28 7.29 -19.61
C MET A 288 1.35 7.67 -20.78
N GLY A 289 0.81 8.89 -20.78
CA GLY A 289 0.00 9.43 -21.87
C GLY A 289 0.78 9.52 -23.18
N VAL A 290 2.05 9.96 -23.12
CA VAL A 290 2.94 9.96 -24.30
C VAL A 290 3.14 8.53 -24.83
N LEU A 291 3.42 7.55 -23.96
CA LEU A 291 3.57 6.14 -24.38
C LEU A 291 2.31 5.62 -25.07
N LYS A 292 1.13 5.84 -24.46
CA LYS A 292 -0.16 5.42 -25.04
C LYS A 292 -0.40 6.04 -26.40
N MET A 293 -0.06 7.31 -26.59
CA MET A 293 -0.21 7.99 -27.88
C MET A 293 0.68 7.37 -28.96
N PHE A 294 1.88 6.90 -28.62
CA PHE A 294 2.77 6.24 -29.58
C PHE A 294 2.40 4.78 -29.87
N LEU A 295 1.79 4.09 -28.90
CA LEU A 295 1.31 2.71 -29.04
C LEU A 295 -0.09 2.60 -29.67
N ASP A 296 -0.79 3.72 -29.84
CA ASP A 296 -2.10 3.78 -30.48
C ASP A 296 -2.00 3.39 -31.97
N SER A 297 -2.58 2.23 -32.30
CA SER A 297 -2.56 1.66 -33.66
C SER A 297 -3.25 2.55 -34.68
N ALA A 298 -4.25 3.34 -34.28
CA ALA A 298 -4.94 4.26 -35.18
C ALA A 298 -4.02 5.40 -35.66
N ARG A 299 -2.97 5.73 -34.90
CA ARG A 299 -2.04 6.82 -35.21
C ARG A 299 -0.78 6.36 -35.94
N GLY A 300 -0.42 5.07 -35.83
CA GLY A 300 0.75 4.49 -36.49
C GLY A 300 2.09 5.15 -36.13
N LEU A 301 2.17 5.85 -34.98
CA LEU A 301 3.35 6.64 -34.60
C LEU A 301 4.57 5.80 -34.23
N TYR A 302 4.40 4.49 -34.01
CA TYR A 302 5.48 3.55 -33.69
C TYR A 302 6.21 3.00 -34.92
N LEU A 303 5.66 3.15 -36.14
CA LEU A 303 6.22 2.54 -37.36
C LEU A 303 7.59 3.14 -37.73
N GLY A 304 8.64 2.33 -37.84
CA GLY A 304 10.02 2.76 -38.07
C GLY A 304 10.77 3.25 -36.83
N ILE A 305 10.17 3.14 -35.63
CA ILE A 305 10.82 3.38 -34.33
C ILE A 305 10.56 2.23 -33.34
N GLU A 306 10.34 1.03 -33.87
CA GLU A 306 9.93 -0.16 -33.13
C GLU A 306 10.92 -0.49 -32.00
N MET A 307 12.21 -0.28 -32.22
CA MET A 307 13.23 -0.58 -31.20
C MET A 307 13.20 0.44 -30.05
N VAL A 308 12.90 1.70 -30.35
CA VAL A 308 12.68 2.73 -29.31
C VAL A 308 11.46 2.36 -28.48
N MET A 309 10.36 1.99 -29.13
CA MET A 309 9.14 1.57 -28.44
C MET A 309 9.33 0.30 -27.62
N HIS A 310 10.14 -0.64 -28.11
CA HIS A 310 10.53 -1.84 -27.37
C HIS A 310 11.31 -1.47 -26.10
N VAL A 311 12.35 -0.63 -26.20
CA VAL A 311 13.12 -0.16 -25.03
C VAL A 311 12.23 0.53 -24.00
N LEU A 312 11.36 1.44 -24.44
CA LEU A 312 10.43 2.14 -23.56
C LEU A 312 9.45 1.19 -22.88
N SER A 313 8.98 0.17 -23.60
CA SER A 313 8.05 -0.84 -23.07
C SER A 313 8.73 -1.73 -22.03
N VAL A 314 9.93 -2.25 -22.33
CA VAL A 314 10.73 -3.05 -21.38
C VAL A 314 11.08 -2.22 -20.14
N ALA A 315 11.50 -0.97 -20.32
CA ALA A 315 11.79 -0.07 -19.21
C ALA A 315 10.55 0.17 -18.33
N SER A 316 9.37 0.35 -18.94
CA SER A 316 8.12 0.59 -18.22
C SER A 316 7.71 -0.57 -17.31
N ILE A 317 8.10 -1.81 -17.65
CA ILE A 317 7.79 -3.02 -16.87
C ILE A 317 8.93 -3.48 -15.96
N SER A 318 10.14 -2.93 -16.11
CA SER A 318 11.36 -3.39 -15.44
C SER A 318 11.31 -3.39 -13.90
N MET A 319 10.41 -2.58 -13.31
CA MET A 319 10.19 -2.51 -11.86
C MET A 319 8.70 -2.47 -11.53
N SER A 320 7.85 -3.00 -12.41
CA SER A 320 6.44 -3.13 -12.08
C SER A 320 6.32 -4.15 -10.95
N VAL A 321 5.83 -3.70 -9.78
CA VAL A 321 5.37 -4.60 -8.73
C VAL A 321 4.26 -5.46 -9.35
N GLU A 322 4.50 -6.77 -9.50
CA GLU A 322 3.59 -7.81 -10.02
C GLU A 322 2.24 -7.26 -10.51
N SER A 323 2.24 -6.70 -11.72
CA SER A 323 1.02 -6.25 -12.37
C SER A 323 0.84 -7.11 -13.62
N VAL A 324 -0.40 -7.45 -13.92
CA VAL A 324 -0.97 -8.28 -15.01
C VAL A 324 -0.12 -8.42 -16.30
N VAL A 325 0.72 -7.44 -16.63
CA VAL A 325 1.67 -7.40 -17.74
C VAL A 325 2.83 -8.40 -17.60
N GLU A 326 3.39 -8.65 -16.41
CA GLU A 326 4.43 -9.68 -16.22
C GLU A 326 3.88 -11.09 -16.47
N SER A 327 2.64 -11.31 -16.02
CA SER A 327 1.88 -12.51 -16.38
C SER A 327 1.59 -12.54 -17.87
N HIS A 328 1.22 -11.42 -18.52
CA HIS A 328 0.95 -11.39 -19.96
C HIS A 328 2.19 -11.59 -20.84
N VAL A 329 3.34 -10.98 -20.53
CA VAL A 329 4.58 -11.11 -21.31
C VAL A 329 5.20 -12.49 -21.09
N SER A 330 5.24 -13.00 -19.85
CA SER A 330 5.67 -14.37 -19.57
C SER A 330 4.72 -15.42 -20.20
N VAL A 331 3.41 -15.13 -20.25
CA VAL A 331 2.43 -15.97 -20.95
C VAL A 331 2.56 -15.83 -22.47
N TYR A 332 2.85 -14.65 -23.01
CA TYR A 332 3.07 -14.40 -24.43
C TYR A 332 4.34 -15.13 -24.93
N GLU A 333 5.44 -15.00 -24.19
CA GLU A 333 6.70 -15.70 -24.46
C GLU A 333 6.56 -17.23 -24.33
N SER A 334 5.80 -17.72 -23.35
CA SER A 334 5.53 -19.16 -23.21
C SER A 334 4.53 -19.72 -24.22
N ARG A 335 3.68 -18.88 -24.83
CA ARG A 335 2.68 -19.25 -25.86
C ARG A 335 3.19 -19.15 -27.30
N ILE A 336 4.17 -18.30 -27.58
CA ILE A 336 4.84 -18.21 -28.90
C ILE A 336 5.89 -19.31 -29.09
N ASN A 337 6.25 -20.03 -28.02
CA ASN A 337 7.13 -21.17 -28.12
C ASN A 337 6.52 -22.26 -29.01
N LYS A 338 7.11 -22.45 -30.19
CA LYS A 338 6.68 -23.41 -31.24
C LYS A 338 6.54 -24.87 -30.76
N LYS A 339 6.99 -25.18 -29.54
CA LYS A 339 6.93 -26.51 -28.93
C LYS A 339 5.62 -26.79 -28.16
N ARG A 340 4.69 -25.83 -28.06
CA ARG A 340 3.47 -25.99 -27.25
C ARG A 340 2.20 -25.89 -28.10
N ASN A 341 1.50 -27.01 -28.30
CA ASN A 341 0.20 -27.05 -28.96
C ASN A 341 -0.91 -26.89 -27.93
N VAL A 342 -1.62 -25.76 -27.93
CA VAL A 342 -2.77 -25.50 -27.05
C VAL A 342 -3.98 -25.17 -27.93
N SER A 343 -5.13 -25.80 -27.65
CA SER A 343 -6.37 -25.52 -28.37
C SER A 343 -6.96 -24.16 -27.99
N GLU A 344 -7.70 -23.54 -28.91
CA GLU A 344 -8.21 -22.16 -28.79
C GLU A 344 -9.08 -21.96 -27.53
N ASP A 345 -9.93 -22.94 -27.20
CA ASP A 345 -10.76 -22.96 -25.99
C ASP A 345 -9.98 -23.09 -24.68
N ARG A 346 -8.83 -23.76 -24.72
CA ARG A 346 -7.94 -23.89 -23.56
C ARG A 346 -7.11 -22.62 -23.39
N GLY A 347 -6.73 -21.98 -24.50
CA GLY A 347 -6.11 -20.66 -24.53
C GLY A 347 -6.98 -19.56 -23.92
N ARG A 348 -8.29 -19.53 -24.23
CA ARG A 348 -9.25 -18.59 -23.64
C ARG A 348 -9.42 -18.78 -22.13
N ARG A 349 -9.61 -20.03 -21.66
CA ARG A 349 -9.75 -20.34 -20.22
C ARG A 349 -8.50 -20.01 -19.41
N GLU A 350 -7.32 -20.26 -19.94
CA GLU A 350 -6.06 -19.89 -19.29
C GLU A 350 -5.86 -18.36 -19.20
N MET A 351 -6.38 -17.61 -20.17
CA MET A 351 -6.39 -16.14 -20.17
C MET A 351 -7.34 -15.58 -19.09
N GLU A 352 -8.51 -16.19 -18.94
CA GLU A 352 -9.56 -15.79 -18.00
C GLU A 352 -9.17 -16.03 -16.52
N ILE A 353 -8.39 -17.09 -16.25
CA ILE A 353 -7.81 -17.38 -14.93
C ILE A 353 -6.72 -16.36 -14.57
N SER A 354 -5.99 -15.85 -15.56
CA SER A 354 -4.88 -14.91 -15.36
C SER A 354 -5.35 -13.47 -15.03
N LEU A 355 -6.56 -13.09 -15.45
CA LEU A 355 -7.21 -11.82 -15.09
C LEU A 355 -7.62 -11.74 -13.61
N ASN A 356 -7.73 -12.89 -12.92
CA ASN A 356 -8.14 -12.97 -11.52
C ASN A 356 -6.97 -13.07 -10.52
N GLY A 357 -5.73 -12.86 -10.97
CA GLY A 357 -4.54 -12.77 -10.11
C GLY A 357 -4.03 -14.12 -9.58
N PRO A 358 -2.71 -14.38 -9.62
CA PRO A 358 -2.12 -15.68 -9.29
C PRO A 358 -2.00 -15.99 -7.77
N ILE A 359 -2.39 -15.08 -6.89
CA ILE A 359 -2.20 -15.24 -5.43
C ILE A 359 -3.35 -16.03 -4.77
N VAL A 360 -4.59 -15.96 -5.28
CA VAL A 360 -5.71 -16.69 -4.68
C VAL A 360 -5.56 -18.21 -4.85
N SER A 361 -4.95 -18.67 -5.94
CA SER A 361 -4.70 -20.11 -6.17
C SER A 361 -3.52 -20.66 -5.37
N ARG A 362 -2.59 -19.81 -4.93
CA ARG A 362 -1.35 -20.22 -4.24
C ARG A 362 -1.42 -20.13 -2.71
N CYS A 363 -2.41 -19.44 -2.14
CA CYS A 363 -2.63 -19.42 -0.69
C CYS A 363 -3.17 -20.74 -0.12
N GLY A 364 -3.60 -21.69 -0.96
CA GLY A 364 -4.15 -22.97 -0.53
C GLY A 364 -3.17 -23.80 0.32
N GLY A 365 -1.88 -23.79 -0.03
CA GLY A 365 -0.85 -24.54 0.71
C GLY A 365 -0.54 -23.95 2.09
N VAL A 366 -0.45 -22.63 2.19
CA VAL A 366 -0.11 -21.91 3.45
C VAL A 366 -1.31 -21.91 4.39
N VAL A 367 -2.52 -21.70 3.88
CA VAL A 367 -3.76 -21.80 4.67
C VAL A 367 -3.97 -23.24 5.13
N LYS A 368 -3.64 -24.24 4.29
CA LYS A 368 -3.68 -25.65 4.69
C LYS A 368 -2.66 -25.98 5.78
N ALA A 369 -1.42 -25.53 5.64
CA ALA A 369 -0.40 -25.74 6.66
C ALA A 369 -0.76 -25.07 8.00
N ALA A 370 -1.29 -23.83 7.97
CA ALA A 370 -1.70 -23.11 9.17
C ALA A 370 -2.93 -23.74 9.87
N MET A 371 -3.91 -24.21 9.09
CA MET A 371 -5.12 -24.86 9.63
C MET A 371 -4.82 -26.28 10.13
N THR A 372 -3.95 -27.04 9.47
CA THR A 372 -3.47 -28.33 9.98
C THR A 372 -2.73 -28.14 11.30
N GLU A 373 -1.88 -27.12 11.42
CA GLU A 373 -1.15 -26.84 12.67
C GLU A 373 -2.06 -26.39 13.83
N TYR A 374 -3.10 -25.60 13.53
CA TYR A 374 -4.09 -25.16 14.52
C TYR A 374 -4.98 -26.31 15.03
N TRP A 375 -5.56 -27.12 14.12
CA TRP A 375 -6.43 -28.24 14.51
C TRP A 375 -5.67 -29.44 15.08
N ARG A 376 -4.38 -29.60 14.74
CA ARG A 376 -3.49 -30.56 15.42
C ARG A 376 -3.32 -30.23 16.90
N LYS A 377 -3.29 -28.94 17.27
CA LYS A 377 -3.19 -28.48 18.66
C LYS A 377 -4.50 -28.60 19.43
N GLU A 378 -5.66 -28.40 18.78
CA GLU A 378 -6.96 -28.46 19.46
C GLU A 378 -7.62 -29.85 19.51
N SER A 379 -7.57 -30.65 18.43
CA SER A 379 -8.44 -31.85 18.31
C SER A 379 -7.72 -33.21 18.37
N LYS A 380 -6.41 -33.27 18.64
CA LYS A 380 -5.59 -34.51 18.76
C LYS A 380 -5.79 -35.55 17.62
N ARG A 381 -6.24 -35.12 16.43
CA ARG A 381 -6.32 -35.94 15.22
C ARG A 381 -5.77 -35.14 14.05
N ASP A 382 -4.83 -35.73 13.32
CA ASP A 382 -4.27 -35.11 12.13
C ASP A 382 -5.31 -35.10 10.98
N ASP A 383 -5.40 -33.95 10.31
CA ASP A 383 -6.07 -33.74 9.02
C ASP A 383 -7.61 -33.86 8.90
N PHE A 384 -8.38 -33.54 9.94
CA PHE A 384 -9.86 -33.53 9.88
C PHE A 384 -10.53 -32.15 9.78
N TRP A 385 -9.95 -31.22 9.03
CA TRP A 385 -10.62 -29.95 8.72
C TRP A 385 -10.80 -29.77 7.21
N HIS A 386 -12.00 -29.35 6.80
CA HIS A 386 -12.35 -29.09 5.40
C HIS A 386 -13.09 -27.76 5.29
N PHE A 387 -12.79 -26.97 4.26
CA PHE A 387 -13.59 -25.79 3.94
C PHE A 387 -14.88 -26.22 3.23
N ILE A 388 -16.03 -25.95 3.85
CA ILE A 388 -17.31 -26.01 3.16
C ILE A 388 -17.54 -24.66 2.49
N ARG A 389 -17.53 -24.64 1.15
CA ARG A 389 -17.89 -23.44 0.38
C ARG A 389 -19.42 -23.36 0.32
N LYS A 390 -20.05 -22.56 1.18
CA LYS A 390 -21.45 -22.17 0.97
C LYS A 390 -21.51 -21.10 -0.11
N SER A 391 -21.75 -21.52 -1.35
CA SER A 391 -22.28 -20.64 -2.38
C SER A 391 -23.26 -21.43 -3.24
N GLU A 392 -24.52 -21.02 -3.20
CA GLU A 392 -25.67 -21.66 -3.86
C GLU A 392 -25.71 -21.43 -5.38
N ARG A 393 -24.68 -20.81 -5.98
CA ARG A 393 -24.75 -20.26 -7.35
C ARG A 393 -23.98 -21.02 -8.44
N ILE A 394 -23.52 -22.25 -8.21
CA ILE A 394 -22.90 -23.05 -9.28
C ILE A 394 -23.67 -24.37 -9.42
N GLN A 395 -24.84 -24.28 -10.07
CA GLN A 395 -25.51 -25.44 -10.64
C GLN A 395 -24.86 -25.78 -11.99
N LEU A 396 -24.88 -27.08 -12.33
CA LEU A 396 -24.40 -27.73 -13.57
C LEU A 396 -23.00 -28.40 -13.48
N GLN A 397 -22.95 -29.44 -12.64
CA GLN A 397 -22.47 -30.84 -12.82
C GLN A 397 -21.36 -31.21 -13.84
N PRO A 398 -20.65 -32.35 -13.64
CA PRO A 398 -20.27 -33.02 -12.39
C PRO A 398 -18.76 -33.35 -12.38
N PHE A 399 -18.11 -33.30 -11.21
CA PHE A 399 -16.80 -33.92 -11.05
C PHE A 399 -16.87 -34.98 -9.95
N GLU A 400 -16.18 -36.09 -10.22
CA GLU A 400 -16.34 -37.42 -9.64
C GLU A 400 -16.26 -37.45 -8.11
N VAL A 401 -17.22 -38.17 -7.54
CA VAL A 401 -17.36 -38.47 -6.13
C VAL A 401 -16.34 -39.55 -5.75
N SER A 402 -15.77 -39.42 -4.54
CA SER A 402 -14.97 -40.48 -3.93
C SER A 402 -15.77 -41.78 -3.83
N LYS A 403 -15.20 -42.89 -4.34
CA LYS A 403 -15.80 -44.24 -4.30
C LYS A 403 -16.18 -44.73 -2.89
N VAL A 404 -15.70 -44.09 -1.83
CA VAL A 404 -16.03 -44.42 -0.43
C VAL A 404 -17.36 -43.82 0.00
N ILE A 405 -17.78 -42.69 -0.59
CA ILE A 405 -19.08 -42.05 -0.29
C ILE A 405 -20.20 -42.70 -1.12
N ASP A 406 -19.92 -43.11 -2.36
CA ASP A 406 -20.88 -43.87 -3.19
C ASP A 406 -21.23 -45.24 -2.60
N GLY A 407 -20.36 -45.84 -1.80
CA GLY A 407 -20.66 -47.08 -1.09
C GLY A 407 -21.72 -46.91 0.00
N LYS A 408 -21.78 -45.75 0.65
CA LYS A 408 -22.72 -45.47 1.75
C LYS A 408 -24.08 -44.95 1.31
N PHE A 409 -24.20 -44.47 0.06
CA PHE A 409 -25.48 -44.09 -0.55
C PHE A 409 -26.15 -45.23 -1.34
N LYS A 410 -25.52 -46.41 -1.42
CA LYS A 410 -26.07 -47.60 -2.07
C LYS A 410 -26.84 -48.55 -1.15
N GLU A 411 -26.93 -48.28 0.16
CA GLU A 411 -27.83 -49.02 1.03
C GLU A 411 -29.27 -48.52 0.85
N LYS A 412 -30.11 -49.38 0.26
CA LYS A 412 -31.56 -49.15 0.16
C LYS A 412 -32.17 -49.00 1.56
N SER A 413 -33.14 -48.08 1.67
CA SER A 413 -33.98 -47.91 2.85
C SER A 413 -34.61 -49.25 3.25
N LYS A 414 -34.62 -49.57 4.56
CA LYS A 414 -35.24 -50.79 5.11
C LYS A 414 -36.76 -50.67 5.33
N LEU A 415 -37.42 -49.69 4.71
CA LEU A 415 -38.86 -49.46 4.85
C LEU A 415 -39.55 -49.49 3.47
N PRO A 416 -40.37 -50.52 3.16
CA PRO A 416 -40.84 -50.82 1.80
C PRO A 416 -42.08 -50.01 1.35
N ILE A 417 -42.32 -48.80 1.87
CA ILE A 417 -43.52 -48.00 1.53
C ILE A 417 -43.17 -46.66 0.86
N MET A 418 -41.89 -46.26 0.84
CA MET A 418 -41.48 -44.99 0.23
C MET A 418 -41.00 -45.12 -1.23
N ASP A 419 -41.08 -46.31 -1.82
CA ASP A 419 -40.88 -46.49 -3.27
C ASP A 419 -42.25 -46.60 -3.97
N LYS A 420 -42.90 -45.46 -4.16
CA LYS A 420 -43.80 -45.22 -5.29
C LYS A 420 -43.56 -43.85 -5.87
#